data_AF-A0A7C1WTS5-F1
#
_entry.id   AF-A0A7C1WTS5-F1
#
_cell.length_a   1.000
_cell.length_b   1.000
_cell.length_c   1.000
_cell.angle_alpha   90.00
_cell.angle_beta   90.00
_cell.angle_gamma   90.00
#
_symmetry.space_group_name_H-M   'P 1'
#
loop_
_entity.id
_entity.type
_entity.pdbx_description
1 polymer ?
#
loop_
_entity_poly.entity_id
_entity_poly.type
_entity_poly.pdbx_seq_one_letter_code
_entity_poly.pdbx_strand_id
1 'polypeptide(L)'
;MKYPCPKCEQPGISLKNKYRLGYMQDTHCEHCDARISANPWFLVPFSLIYMWALAICAFLYMFEGAGAMVIVYAVGAWLLIDALNVMLIPMKEMGGYGPNAT
;
A
#
# COMPACT_ATOMS: atom_id res chain seq x y z
N MET A 1 -13.53 -9.72 -1.26
CA MET A 1 -13.95 -8.44 -1.89
C MET A 1 -13.13 -8.23 -3.16
N LYS A 2 -13.76 -7.79 -4.24
CA LYS A 2 -13.08 -7.39 -5.48
C LYS A 2 -13.22 -5.87 -5.63
N TYR A 3 -12.14 -5.20 -6.02
CA TYR A 3 -12.10 -3.76 -6.23
C TYR A 3 -12.31 -3.43 -7.70
N PRO A 4 -13.01 -2.31 -8.02
CA PRO A 4 -13.23 -1.88 -9.39
C PRO A 4 -11.90 -1.48 -10.04
N CYS A 5 -11.72 -1.89 -11.29
CA CYS A 5 -10.58 -1.46 -12.10
C CYS A 5 -10.77 0.01 -12.54
N PRO A 6 -9.74 0.87 -12.48
CA PRO A 6 -9.85 2.26 -12.93
C PRO A 6 -10.06 2.42 -14.45
N LYS A 7 -9.81 1.38 -15.25
CA LYS A 7 -9.95 1.41 -16.71
C LYS A 7 -11.29 0.84 -17.21
N CYS A 8 -11.66 -0.36 -16.75
CA CYS A 8 -12.87 -1.05 -17.21
C CYS A 8 -14.03 -0.98 -16.22
N GLU A 9 -13.84 -0.39 -15.03
CA GLU A 9 -14.80 -0.26 -13.93
C GLU A 9 -15.39 -1.58 -13.39
N GLN A 10 -15.07 -2.71 -14.02
CA GLN A 10 -15.46 -4.03 -13.57
C GLN A 10 -14.66 -4.46 -12.35
N PRO A 11 -15.26 -5.26 -11.44
CA PRO A 11 -14.60 -5.79 -10.25
C PRO A 11 -13.59 -6.88 -10.62
N GLY A 12 -12.40 -6.46 -11.05
CA GLY A 12 -11.34 -7.35 -11.55
C GLY A 12 -10.10 -7.46 -10.69
N ILE A 13 -10.05 -6.78 -9.53
CA ILE A 13 -8.85 -6.76 -8.66
C ILE A 13 -9.19 -7.42 -7.33
N SER A 14 -8.54 -8.55 -7.03
CA SER A 14 -8.67 -9.20 -5.72
C SER A 14 -8.03 -8.37 -4.60
N LEU A 15 -8.50 -8.53 -3.37
CA LEU A 15 -7.90 -7.88 -2.19
C LEU A 15 -6.40 -8.20 -2.03
N LYS A 16 -5.99 -9.43 -2.38
CA LYS A 16 -4.57 -9.84 -2.41
C LYS A 16 -3.77 -9.00 -3.41
N ASN A 17 -4.31 -8.78 -4.61
CA ASN A 17 -3.65 -7.96 -5.62
C ASN A 17 -3.61 -6.49 -5.19
N LYS A 18 -4.67 -5.99 -4.53
CA LYS A 18 -4.66 -4.64 -3.95
C LYS A 18 -3.61 -4.49 -2.83
N TYR A 19 -3.41 -5.51 -2.01
CA TYR A 19 -2.35 -5.52 -1.02
C TYR A 19 -0.97 -5.39 -1.69
N ARG A 20 -0.72 -6.17 -2.75
CA ARG A 20 0.53 -6.09 -3.54
C ARG A 20 0.77 -4.70 -4.13
N LEU A 21 -0.28 -4.02 -4.60
CA LEU A 21 -0.19 -2.63 -5.07
C LEU A 21 0.39 -1.69 -4.00
N GLY A 22 0.05 -1.91 -2.72
CA GLY A 22 0.59 -1.13 -1.60
C GLY A 22 2.06 -1.33 -1.31
N TYR A 23 2.68 -2.37 -1.87
CA TYR A 23 4.12 -2.62 -1.83
C TYR A 23 4.80 -2.22 -3.14
N MET A 24 4.24 -1.24 -3.86
CA MET A 24 4.74 -0.78 -5.17
C MET A 24 4.83 -1.89 -6.22
N GLN A 25 4.11 -3.01 -6.06
CA GLN A 25 4.06 -4.05 -7.08
C GLN A 25 2.99 -3.73 -8.13
N ASP A 26 3.16 -4.27 -9.32
CA ASP A 26 2.19 -4.21 -10.39
C ASP A 26 1.26 -5.43 -10.38
N THR A 27 0.04 -5.24 -10.89
CA THR A 27 -0.95 -6.30 -11.07
C THR A 27 -1.73 -6.03 -12.35
N HIS A 28 -2.31 -7.09 -12.90
CA HIS A 28 -3.15 -7.03 -14.09
C HIS A 28 -4.61 -7.19 -13.69
N CYS A 29 -5.51 -6.56 -14.45
CA CYS A 29 -6.94 -6.77 -14.30
C CYS A 29 -7.36 -8.11 -14.90
N GLU A 30 -8.18 -8.90 -14.20
CA GLU A 30 -8.72 -10.17 -14.71
C GLU A 30 -9.60 -10.01 -15.97
N HIS A 31 -10.13 -8.81 -16.24
CA HIS A 31 -11.07 -8.57 -17.34
C HIS A 31 -10.46 -7.85 -18.54
N CYS A 32 -9.74 -6.75 -18.32
CA CYS A 32 -9.21 -5.91 -19.40
C CYS A 32 -7.70 -6.08 -19.61
N ASP A 33 -7.06 -6.96 -18.84
CA ASP A 33 -5.62 -7.22 -18.81
C ASP A 33 -4.74 -5.96 -18.67
N ALA A 34 -5.34 -4.85 -18.23
CA ALA A 34 -4.63 -3.61 -18.05
C ALA A 34 -3.68 -3.72 -16.86
N ARG A 35 -2.47 -3.18 -17.03
CA ARG A 35 -1.47 -3.07 -15.98
C ARG A 35 -1.84 -1.93 -15.03
N ILE A 36 -1.97 -2.26 -13.77
CA ILE A 36 -2.42 -1.37 -12.70
C ILE A 36 -1.29 -1.27 -11.67
N SER A 37 -1.05 -0.06 -11.20
CA SER A 37 -0.14 0.22 -10.09
C SER A 37 -0.83 1.11 -9.06
N ALA A 38 -0.26 1.14 -7.84
CA ALA A 38 -0.61 2.18 -6.89
C ALA A 38 -0.04 3.52 -7.36
N ASN A 39 -0.68 4.62 -6.95
CA ASN A 39 -0.12 5.94 -7.15
C ASN A 39 1.16 6.11 -6.29
N PRO A 40 2.35 6.30 -6.88
CA PRO A 40 3.59 6.44 -6.13
C PRO A 40 3.56 7.65 -5.20
N TRP A 41 2.80 8.70 -5.53
CA TRP A 41 2.70 9.88 -4.67
C TRP A 41 2.01 9.61 -3.33
N PHE A 42 1.13 8.62 -3.25
CA PHE A 42 0.56 8.20 -1.97
C PHE A 42 1.52 7.30 -1.20
N LEU A 43 2.31 6.48 -1.88
CA LEU A 43 3.22 5.54 -1.24
C LEU A 43 4.41 6.21 -0.55
N VAL A 44 4.91 7.33 -1.09
CA VAL A 44 6.03 8.09 -0.51
C VAL A 44 5.75 8.55 0.93
N PRO A 45 4.69 9.33 1.23
CA PRO A 45 4.40 9.76 2.60
C PRO A 45 4.09 8.59 3.52
N PHE A 46 3.42 7.54 3.04
CA PHE A 46 3.22 6.31 3.83
C PHE A 46 4.56 5.67 4.21
N SER A 47 5.51 5.54 3.27
CA SER A 47 6.84 4.99 3.56
C SER A 47 7.63 5.81 4.59
N LEU A 48 7.49 7.14 4.56
CA LEU A 48 8.08 8.03 5.56
C LEU A 48 7.44 7.82 6.94
N ILE A 49 6.12 7.68 7.00
CA ILE A 49 5.40 7.38 8.25
C ILE A 49 5.85 6.03 8.82
N TYR A 50 6.04 4.99 7.99
CA TYR A 50 6.56 3.70 8.44
C TYR A 50 7.96 3.81 9.04
N MET A 51 8.87 4.48 8.34
CA MET A 51 10.23 4.73 8.84
C MET A 51 10.21 5.52 10.14
N TRP A 52 9.34 6.52 10.24
CA TRP A 52 9.21 7.36 11.43
C TRP A 52 8.63 6.60 12.62
N ALA A 53 7.62 5.76 12.41
CA ALA A 53 7.07 4.89 13.44
C ALA A 53 8.14 3.94 13.98
N LEU A 54 8.94 3.32 13.11
CA LEU A 54 10.07 2.48 13.54
C LEU A 54 11.12 3.28 14.31
N ALA A 55 11.46 4.49 13.87
CA ALA A 55 12.43 5.35 14.53
C ALA A 55 11.97 5.76 15.95
N ILE A 56 10.71 6.18 16.11
CA ILE A 56 10.14 6.52 17.43
C ILE A 56 10.13 5.29 18.34
N CYS A 57 9.73 4.13 17.83
CA CYS A 57 9.66 2.93 18.65
C CYS A 57 11.06 2.47 19.09
N ALA A 58 12.05 2.55 18.21
CA ALA A 58 13.45 2.30 18.56
C ALA A 58 13.96 3.31 19.59
N PHE A 59 13.62 4.59 19.45
CA PHE A 59 14.00 5.63 20.40
C PHE A 59 13.38 5.40 21.79
N LEU A 60 12.08 5.15 21.87
CA LEU A 60 11.38 4.89 23.13
C LEU A 60 11.87 3.61 23.82
N TYR A 61 12.19 2.58 23.04
CA TYR A 61 12.74 1.33 23.59
C TYR A 61 14.16 1.53 24.14
N MET A 62 15.03 2.22 23.40
CA MET A 62 16.45 2.38 23.75
C MET A 62 16.71 3.44 24.82
N PHE A 63 15.98 4.55 24.82
CA PHE A 63 16.28 5.72 25.65
C PHE A 63 15.31 5.92 26.82
N GLU A 64 14.02 5.60 26.66
CA GLU A 64 13.04 5.81 27.73
C GLU A 64 12.78 4.55 28.58
N GLY A 65 13.36 3.40 28.22
CA GLY A 65 13.22 2.17 29.00
C GLY A 65 11.76 1.70 29.15
N ALA A 66 10.87 2.15 28.26
CA ALA A 66 9.42 1.94 28.33
C ALA A 66 8.98 0.46 28.14
N GLY A 67 9.95 -0.46 28.03
CA GLY A 67 9.75 -1.90 28.09
C GLY A 67 9.03 -2.48 26.87
N ALA A 68 8.63 -3.75 26.97
CA ALA A 68 8.00 -4.49 25.87
C ALA A 68 6.61 -3.94 25.47
N MET A 69 5.96 -3.15 26.33
CA MET A 69 4.68 -2.49 26.03
C MET A 69 4.79 -1.55 24.82
N VAL A 70 5.92 -0.87 24.63
CA VAL A 70 6.15 -0.01 23.45
C VAL A 70 6.08 -0.82 22.17
N ILE A 71 6.57 -2.06 22.18
CA ILE A 71 6.53 -2.94 21.01
C ILE A 71 5.08 -3.29 20.66
N VAL A 72 4.22 -3.49 21.66
CA VAL A 72 2.79 -3.76 21.42
C VAL A 72 2.11 -2.56 20.77
N TYR A 73 2.33 -1.35 21.29
CA TYR A 73 1.81 -0.13 20.69
C TYR A 73 2.39 0.12 19.29
N ALA A 74 3.68 -0.17 19.09
CA ALA A 74 4.35 -0.07 17.80
C ALA A 74 3.70 -0.98 16.75
N VAL A 75 3.51 -2.26 17.09
CA VAL A 75 2.87 -3.24 16.21
C VAL A 75 1.41 -2.84 15.94
N GLY A 76 0.68 -2.37 16.95
CA GLY A 76 -0.69 -1.88 16.78
C GLY A 76 -0.78 -0.69 15.83
N ALA A 77 0.08 0.32 16.01
CA ALA A 77 0.16 1.48 15.13
C ALA A 77 0.58 1.09 13.71
N TRP A 78 1.54 0.18 13.58
CA TRP A 78 2.02 -0.34 12.30
C TRP A 78 0.91 -1.06 11.52
N LEU A 79 0.15 -1.95 12.18
CA LEU A 79 -0.99 -2.64 11.58
C LEU A 79 -2.11 -1.67 11.18
N LEU A 80 -2.36 -0.63 11.98
CA LEU A 80 -3.34 0.40 11.65
C LEU A 80 -2.92 1.17 10.39
N ILE A 81 -1.65 1.58 10.30
CA ILE A 81 -1.10 2.25 9.13
C ILE A 81 -1.18 1.34 7.91
N ASP A 82 -0.88 0.04 8.05
CA ASP A 82 -0.96 -0.95 6.96
C ASP A 82 -2.39 -1.13 6.45
N ALA A 83 -3.36 -1.27 7.36
CA ALA A 83 -4.76 -1.34 7.00
C ALA A 83 -5.23 -0.08 6.26
N LEU A 84 -4.86 1.10 6.77
CA LEU A 84 -5.21 2.38 6.14
C LEU A 84 -4.54 2.54 4.77
N ASN A 85 -3.28 2.15 4.63
CA ASN A 85 -2.57 2.18 3.36
C ASN A 85 -3.34 1.37 2.31
N VAL A 86 -3.66 0.10 2.59
CA VAL A 86 -4.38 -0.79 1.67
C VAL A 86 -5.79 -0.28 1.35
N MET A 87 -6.48 0.34 2.30
CA MET A 87 -7.81 0.91 2.06
C MET A 87 -7.74 2.16 1.19
N LEU A 88 -6.81 3.08 1.48
CA LEU A 88 -6.74 4.42 0.90
C LEU A 88 -5.93 4.50 -0.40
N ILE A 89 -5.10 3.51 -0.73
CA ILE A 89 -4.29 3.55 -1.96
C ILE A 89 -5.20 3.72 -3.19
N PRO A 90 -5.06 4.87 -3.91
CA PRO A 90 -5.71 5.03 -5.19
C PRO A 90 -4.95 4.21 -6.24
N MET A 91 -5.70 3.44 -7.01
CA MET A 91 -5.18 2.65 -8.11
C MET A 91 -5.11 3.51 -9.36
N LYS A 92 -4.03 3.40 -10.11
CA LYS A 92 -3.83 4.11 -11.37
C LYS A 92 -3.45 3.10 -12.44
N GLU A 93 -3.95 3.32 -13.66
CA GLU A 93 -3.45 2.58 -14.81
C GLU A 93 -2.04 3.06 -15.16
N MET A 94 -1.16 2.11 -15.46
CA MET A 94 0.13 2.45 -16.07
C MET A 94 -0.08 2.58 -17.58
N GLY A 95 -0.12 3.82 -18.06
CA GLY A 95 -0.06 4.10 -19.50
C GLY A 95 1.29 3.69 -20.04
N GLY A 96 1.35 2.58 -20.79
CA GLY A 96 2.64 2.13 -21.34
C GLY A 96 2.68 0.83 -22.14
N TYR A 97 1.62 0.01 -22.21
CA TYR A 97 1.65 -1.17 -23.09
C TYR A 97 0.23 -1.58 -23.50
N GLY A 98 -0.42 -0.76 -24.33
CA GLY A 98 -1.42 -1.28 -25.25
C GLY A 98 -0.73 -1.55 -26.59
N PRO A 99 -1.21 -2.49 -27.43
CA PRO A 99 -0.64 -2.73 -28.77
C PRO A 99 -0.69 -1.51 -29.71
N ASN A 100 -1.23 -0.37 -29.26
CA ASN A 100 -1.37 0.88 -30.01
C ASN A 100 -0.73 2.08 -29.26
N ALA A 101 0.47 1.93 -28.72
CA ALA A 101 1.28 3.07 -28.28
C ALA A 101 1.97 3.68 -29.51
N THR A 102 1.25 4.55 -30.24
CA THR A 102 1.82 5.56 -31.14
C THR A 102 2.18 6.81 -30.36
#